data_AF-A0A1H5QS71-F1
#
_entry.id   AF-A0A1H5QS71-F1
#
_cell.length_a   1.000
_cell.length_b   1.000
_cell.length_c   1.000
_cell.angle_alpha   90.00
_cell.angle_beta   90.00
_cell.angle_gamma   90.00
#
_symmetry.space_group_name_H-M   'P 1'
#
loop_
_entity.id
_entity.type
_entity.pdbx_description
1 polymer ?
#
loop_
_entity_poly.entity_id
_entity_poly.type
_entity_poly.pdbx_seq_one_letter_code
_entity_poly.pdbx_strand_id
1 'polypeptide(L)'
;MTSPVFEHPALTAAASSLASLRAAAGRIGAPDPVAALRHLDCAPPSISASAATVDSGALLVTSASAEFRAGVEHAETGGSAETFGIWADTVDGQYTAAARAAAETAALGARIASELDTLAVSTAAQVCELAAAAAASVTAVLAGDRSAEVVSTVSSTCTAVVRAISLKLASLSALAAELEPLTAPVVELS
;
A
#
# COMPACT_ATOMS: atom_id res chain seq x y z
N MET A 1 1.38 29.37 -5.19
CA MET A 1 0.55 28.21 -4.82
C MET A 1 1.50 27.10 -4.41
N THR A 2 1.32 26.50 -3.25
CA THR A 2 2.13 25.37 -2.78
C THR A 2 1.75 24.12 -3.57
N SER A 3 2.75 23.38 -4.09
CA SER A 3 2.50 22.08 -4.71
C SER A 3 1.89 21.14 -3.67
N PRO A 4 0.83 20.39 -4.01
CA PRO A 4 0.31 19.36 -3.12
C PRO A 4 1.39 18.32 -2.84
N VAL A 5 1.60 18.01 -1.57
CA VAL A 5 2.54 16.99 -1.12
C VAL A 5 1.77 15.70 -0.90
N PHE A 6 2.25 14.63 -1.51
CA PHE A 6 1.76 13.25 -1.34
C PHE A 6 2.84 12.46 -0.60
N GLU A 7 2.45 11.41 0.10
CA GLU A 7 3.40 10.50 0.74
C GLU A 7 4.24 9.77 -0.32
N HIS A 8 3.62 9.43 -1.45
CA HIS A 8 4.31 8.80 -2.57
C HIS A 8 4.99 9.84 -3.49
N PRO A 9 6.32 9.76 -3.74
CA PRO A 9 7.04 10.75 -4.53
C PRO A 9 6.56 10.84 -5.99
N ALA A 10 6.18 9.71 -6.59
CA ALA A 10 5.63 9.70 -7.95
C ALA A 10 4.30 10.47 -8.05
N LEU A 11 3.45 10.43 -7.01
CA LEU A 11 2.19 11.18 -6.99
C LEU A 11 2.43 12.67 -6.79
N THR A 12 3.43 13.05 -5.98
CA THR A 12 3.88 14.45 -5.86
C THR A 12 4.37 15.01 -7.20
N ALA A 13 5.17 14.24 -7.94
CA ALA A 13 5.62 14.61 -9.28
C ALA A 13 4.45 14.74 -10.26
N ALA A 14 3.54 13.77 -10.27
CA ALA A 14 2.36 13.80 -11.14
C ALA A 14 1.43 14.99 -10.83
N ALA A 15 1.21 15.30 -9.55
CA ALA A 15 0.39 16.43 -9.17
C ALA A 15 1.02 17.78 -9.59
N SER A 16 2.34 17.87 -9.61
CA SER A 16 3.05 19.02 -10.18
C SER A 16 2.82 19.15 -11.68
N SER A 17 2.89 18.04 -12.43
CA SER A 17 2.56 18.01 -13.88
C SER A 17 1.10 18.35 -14.17
N LEU A 18 0.18 18.02 -13.27
CA LEU A 18 -1.25 18.31 -13.39
C LEU A 18 -1.63 19.74 -12.97
N ALA A 19 -0.71 20.53 -12.42
CA ALA A 19 -1.03 21.85 -11.86
C ALA A 19 -1.69 22.80 -12.88
N SER A 20 -1.18 22.83 -14.11
CA SER A 20 -1.76 23.64 -15.19
C SER A 20 -3.13 23.12 -15.65
N LEU A 21 -3.30 21.79 -15.74
CA LEU A 21 -4.58 21.17 -16.07
C LEU A 21 -5.63 21.49 -15.00
N ARG A 22 -5.25 21.42 -13.72
CA ARG A 22 -6.10 21.82 -12.58
C ARG A 22 -6.52 23.29 -12.66
N ALA A 23 -5.58 24.19 -12.97
CA ALA A 23 -5.89 25.61 -13.12
C ALA A 23 -6.86 25.87 -14.28
N ALA A 24 -6.67 25.18 -15.42
CA ALA A 24 -7.60 25.26 -16.56
C ALA A 24 -8.98 24.68 -16.20
N ALA A 25 -9.01 23.52 -15.55
CA ALA A 25 -10.24 22.87 -15.08
C ALA A 25 -11.07 23.80 -14.18
N GLY A 26 -10.42 24.47 -13.22
CA GLY A 26 -11.06 25.44 -12.34
C GLY A 26 -11.69 26.63 -13.06
N ARG A 27 -11.14 27.05 -14.21
CA ARG A 27 -11.72 28.12 -15.03
C ARG A 27 -12.98 27.70 -15.78
N ILE A 28 -13.09 26.42 -16.14
CA ILE A 28 -14.20 25.87 -16.94
C ILE A 28 -15.21 25.08 -16.11
N GLY A 29 -14.98 24.92 -14.80
CA GLY A 29 -15.85 24.13 -13.91
C GLY A 29 -15.71 22.61 -14.11
N ALA A 30 -14.59 22.13 -14.66
CA ALA A 30 -14.33 20.70 -14.81
C ALA A 30 -13.82 20.07 -13.51
N PRO A 31 -13.89 18.72 -13.37
CA PRO A 31 -13.39 18.01 -12.20
C PRO A 31 -11.92 18.30 -11.89
N ASP A 32 -11.55 18.32 -10.61
CA ASP A 32 -10.16 18.53 -10.17
C ASP A 32 -9.34 17.22 -10.27
N PRO A 33 -8.40 17.10 -11.23
CA PRO A 33 -7.62 15.87 -11.42
C PRO A 33 -6.65 15.60 -10.26
N VAL A 34 -6.21 16.64 -9.54
CA VAL A 34 -5.30 16.50 -8.40
C VAL A 34 -6.06 16.02 -7.16
N ALA A 35 -7.31 16.46 -6.99
CA ALA A 35 -8.16 15.95 -5.93
C ALA A 35 -8.38 14.43 -6.06
N ALA A 36 -8.55 13.94 -7.30
CA ALA A 36 -8.68 12.51 -7.54
C ALA A 36 -7.43 11.70 -7.14
N LEU A 37 -6.22 12.23 -7.38
CA LEU A 37 -4.97 11.55 -7.00
C LEU A 37 -4.88 11.27 -5.50
N ARG A 38 -5.52 12.08 -4.65
CA ARG A 38 -5.50 11.89 -3.19
C ARG A 38 -6.15 10.59 -2.74
N HIS A 39 -7.01 10.00 -3.56
CA HIS A 39 -7.57 8.69 -3.25
C HIS A 39 -6.55 7.56 -3.36
N LEU A 40 -5.42 7.78 -4.03
CA LEU A 40 -4.30 6.84 -4.15
C LEU A 40 -3.11 7.22 -3.25
N ASP A 41 -3.24 8.25 -2.42
CA ASP A 41 -2.17 8.67 -1.52
C ASP A 41 -2.00 7.61 -0.43
N CYS A 42 -0.96 6.80 -0.57
CA CYS A 42 -0.63 5.70 0.31
C CYS A 42 0.86 5.75 0.66
N ALA A 43 1.20 5.01 1.72
CA ALA A 43 2.53 5.00 2.32
C ALA A 43 3.25 3.65 2.14
N PRO A 44 3.53 3.16 0.91
CA PRO A 44 4.24 1.89 0.72
C PRO A 44 5.53 1.75 1.54
N PRO A 45 6.39 2.79 1.70
CA PRO A 45 7.58 2.68 2.54
C PRO A 45 7.26 2.38 4.01
N SER A 46 6.21 2.98 4.56
CA SER A 46 5.78 2.74 5.95
C SER A 46 5.25 1.32 6.14
N ILE A 47 4.51 0.80 5.16
CA ILE A 47 4.01 -0.59 5.18
C ILE A 47 5.20 -1.56 5.08
N SER A 48 6.14 -1.31 4.18
CA SER A 48 7.36 -2.11 4.01
C SER A 48 8.22 -2.13 5.29
N ALA A 49 8.40 -0.98 5.94
CA ALA A 49 9.12 -0.90 7.21
C ALA A 49 8.42 -1.68 8.34
N SER A 50 7.09 -1.63 8.37
CA SER A 50 6.29 -2.40 9.33
C SER A 50 6.43 -3.90 9.08
N ALA A 51 6.36 -4.34 7.81
CA ALA A 51 6.57 -5.72 7.41
C ALA A 51 7.96 -6.24 7.80
N ALA A 52 9.01 -5.45 7.57
CA ALA A 52 10.38 -5.79 7.96
C ALA A 52 10.55 -5.90 9.49
N THR A 53 9.82 -5.08 10.25
CA THR A 53 9.82 -5.16 11.72
C THR A 53 9.16 -6.47 12.19
N VAL A 54 8.04 -6.87 11.58
CA VAL A 54 7.37 -8.14 11.87
C VAL A 54 8.26 -9.33 11.52
N ASP A 55 8.95 -9.29 10.37
CA ASP A 55 9.90 -10.32 9.96
C ASP A 55 11.04 -10.50 10.97
N SER A 56 11.61 -9.38 11.43
CA SER A 56 12.63 -9.38 12.48
C SER A 56 12.08 -9.98 13.78
N GLY A 57 10.83 -9.69 14.13
CA GLY A 57 10.13 -10.32 15.25
C GLY A 57 9.97 -11.83 15.10
N ALA A 58 9.67 -12.32 13.89
CA ALA A 58 9.56 -13.76 13.60
C ALA A 58 10.88 -14.50 13.86
N LEU A 59 12.02 -13.88 13.51
CA LEU A 59 13.35 -14.41 13.78
C LEU A 59 13.64 -14.48 15.29
N LEU A 60 13.23 -13.47 16.06
CA LEU A 60 13.36 -13.49 17.53
C LEU A 60 12.53 -14.61 18.17
N VAL A 61 11.30 -14.82 17.71
CA VAL A 61 10.42 -15.92 18.17
C VAL A 61 11.04 -17.29 17.83
N THR A 62 11.66 -17.41 16.65
CA THR A 62 12.39 -18.63 16.25
C THR A 62 13.59 -18.90 17.16
N SER A 63 14.37 -17.85 17.50
CA SER A 63 15.48 -17.97 18.46
C SER A 63 14.97 -18.40 19.84
N ALA A 64 13.87 -17.79 20.31
CA ALA A 64 13.26 -18.14 21.59
C ALA A 64 12.76 -19.60 21.63
N SER A 65 12.20 -20.13 20.54
CA SER A 65 11.84 -21.56 20.41
C SER A 65 13.06 -22.46 20.57
N ALA A 66 14.19 -22.11 19.94
CA ALA A 66 15.41 -22.90 20.04
C ALA A 66 15.99 -22.91 21.47
N GLU A 67 16.01 -21.76 22.14
CA GLU A 67 16.43 -21.64 23.53
C GLU A 67 15.49 -22.41 24.47
N PHE A 68 14.18 -22.32 24.25
CA PHE A 68 13.17 -23.06 25.00
C PHE A 68 13.40 -24.57 24.87
N ARG A 69 13.59 -25.08 23.64
CA ARG A 69 13.83 -26.51 23.38
C ARG A 69 15.11 -27.01 24.06
N ALA A 70 16.19 -26.23 24.01
CA ALA A 70 17.43 -26.57 24.73
C ALA A 70 17.22 -26.63 26.26
N GLY A 71 16.38 -25.75 26.81
CA GLY A 71 15.99 -25.78 28.23
C GLY A 71 15.16 -27.01 28.60
N VAL A 72 14.23 -27.42 27.73
CA VAL A 72 13.41 -28.63 27.89
C VAL A 72 14.30 -29.87 27.92
N GLU A 73 15.21 -30.02 26.95
CA GLU A 73 16.16 -31.14 26.90
C GLU A 73 17.01 -31.27 28.18
N HIS A 74 17.38 -30.14 28.79
CA HIS A 74 18.11 -30.15 30.06
C HIS A 74 17.24 -30.62 31.24
N ALA A 75 15.97 -30.20 31.28
CA ALA A 75 15.04 -30.48 32.37
C ALA A 75 14.52 -31.94 32.38
N GLU A 76 14.41 -32.59 31.22
CA GLU A 76 13.96 -33.99 31.11
C GLU A 76 14.87 -34.99 31.82
N THR A 77 16.12 -34.61 32.12
CA THR A 77 17.05 -35.43 32.91
C THR A 77 16.71 -35.54 34.41
N GLY A 78 15.69 -34.79 34.88
CA GLY A 78 15.41 -34.55 36.32
C GLY A 78 14.24 -35.30 36.99
N GLY A 79 13.47 -36.14 36.30
CA GLY A 79 12.60 -37.14 36.96
C GLY A 79 11.07 -36.92 37.01
N SER A 80 10.48 -35.97 36.28
CA SER A 80 9.04 -35.95 36.00
C SER A 80 8.75 -35.66 34.51
N ALA A 81 9.02 -36.63 33.65
CA ALA A 81 9.17 -36.40 32.21
C ALA A 81 7.85 -36.24 31.43
N GLU A 82 6.78 -36.94 31.81
CA GLU A 82 5.65 -37.15 30.88
C GLU A 82 4.70 -35.93 30.75
N THR A 83 4.25 -35.36 31.88
CA THR A 83 3.39 -34.15 31.86
C THR A 83 4.18 -32.89 31.46
N PHE A 84 5.46 -32.83 31.83
CA PHE A 84 6.36 -31.75 31.42
C PHE A 84 6.61 -31.77 29.91
N GLY A 85 6.87 -32.95 29.33
CA GLY A 85 7.06 -33.13 27.88
C GLY A 85 5.84 -32.70 27.07
N ILE A 86 4.62 -33.11 27.47
CA ILE A 86 3.38 -32.69 26.78
C ILE A 86 3.19 -31.17 26.78
N TRP A 87 3.48 -30.51 27.91
CA TRP A 87 3.38 -29.06 28.01
C TRP A 87 4.47 -28.36 27.19
N ALA A 88 5.69 -28.89 27.23
CA ALA A 88 6.81 -28.40 26.43
C ALA A 88 6.52 -28.49 24.92
N ASP A 89 6.01 -29.61 24.44
CA ASP A 89 5.61 -29.79 23.04
C ASP A 89 4.52 -28.79 22.64
N THR A 90 3.56 -28.52 23.54
CA THR A 90 2.50 -27.54 23.30
C THR A 90 3.06 -26.14 23.13
N VAL A 91 3.95 -25.71 24.04
CA VAL A 91 4.57 -24.39 24.00
C VAL A 91 5.49 -24.24 22.78
N ASP A 92 6.27 -25.27 22.44
CA ASP A 92 7.11 -25.28 21.26
C ASP A 92 6.29 -25.20 19.95
N GLY A 93 5.15 -25.88 19.92
CA GLY A 93 4.16 -25.77 18.85
C GLY A 93 3.61 -24.34 18.71
N GLN A 94 3.34 -23.67 19.83
CA GLN A 94 2.89 -22.26 19.83
C GLN A 94 3.97 -21.30 19.32
N TYR A 95 5.24 -21.48 19.73
CA TYR A 95 6.34 -20.69 19.19
C TYR A 95 6.49 -20.88 17.67
N THR A 96 6.42 -22.11 17.20
CA THR A 96 6.54 -22.44 15.77
C THR A 96 5.40 -21.82 14.97
N ALA A 97 4.16 -21.93 15.47
CA ALA A 97 2.98 -21.34 14.84
C ALA A 97 3.08 -19.80 14.81
N ALA A 98 3.50 -19.18 15.90
CA ALA A 98 3.67 -17.74 16.01
C ALA A 98 4.77 -17.21 15.05
N ALA A 99 5.93 -17.88 14.99
CA ALA A 99 7.01 -17.52 14.08
C ALA A 99 6.56 -17.62 12.62
N ARG A 100 5.88 -18.71 12.26
CA ARG A 100 5.35 -18.91 10.92
C ARG A 100 4.35 -17.82 10.53
N ALA A 101 3.39 -17.52 11.39
CA ALA A 101 2.40 -16.49 11.09
C ALA A 101 3.02 -15.09 10.99
N ALA A 102 4.00 -14.77 11.83
CA ALA A 102 4.74 -13.52 11.73
C ALA A 102 5.47 -13.41 10.37
N ALA A 103 6.14 -14.48 9.93
CA ALA A 103 6.79 -14.52 8.62
C ALA A 103 5.79 -14.39 7.45
N GLU A 104 4.64 -15.08 7.51
CA GLU A 104 3.58 -14.98 6.50
C GLU A 104 2.98 -13.56 6.45
N THR A 105 2.79 -12.93 7.61
CA THR A 105 2.32 -11.54 7.74
C THR A 105 3.31 -10.56 7.13
N ALA A 106 4.60 -10.71 7.43
CA ALA A 106 5.64 -9.87 6.87
C ALA A 106 5.72 -10.01 5.34
N ALA A 107 5.67 -11.24 4.83
CA ALA A 107 5.69 -11.50 3.39
C ALA A 107 4.49 -10.87 2.68
N LEU A 108 3.29 -11.00 3.25
CA LEU A 108 2.08 -10.37 2.71
C LEU A 108 2.17 -8.83 2.76
N GLY A 109 2.62 -8.26 3.87
CA GLY A 109 2.82 -6.81 3.99
C GLY A 109 3.81 -6.25 2.96
N ALA A 110 4.90 -6.97 2.70
CA ALA A 110 5.88 -6.59 1.67
C ALA A 110 5.28 -6.65 0.25
N ARG A 111 4.49 -7.68 -0.07
CA ARG A 111 3.78 -7.77 -1.35
C ARG A 111 2.79 -6.62 -1.55
N ILE A 112 1.97 -6.33 -0.53
CA ILE A 112 1.00 -5.23 -0.56
C ILE A 112 1.71 -3.89 -0.79
N ALA A 113 2.81 -3.63 -0.07
CA ALA A 113 3.61 -2.42 -0.28
C ALA A 113 4.10 -2.31 -1.74
N SER A 114 4.63 -3.41 -2.30
CA SER A 114 5.10 -3.43 -3.69
C SER A 114 3.99 -3.20 -4.72
N GLU A 115 2.81 -3.76 -4.49
CA GLU A 115 1.66 -3.57 -5.39
C GLU A 115 1.12 -2.14 -5.33
N LEU A 116 1.03 -1.56 -4.13
CA LEU A 116 0.65 -0.17 -3.93
C LEU A 116 1.63 0.81 -4.59
N ASP A 117 2.95 0.57 -4.46
CA ASP A 117 3.99 1.33 -5.14
C ASP A 117 3.84 1.25 -6.68
N THR A 118 3.67 0.04 -7.20
CA THR A 118 3.44 -0.19 -8.64
C THR A 118 2.18 0.53 -9.13
N LEU A 119 1.11 0.52 -8.33
CA LEU A 119 -0.13 1.21 -8.64
C LEU A 119 0.06 2.72 -8.69
N ALA A 120 0.76 3.29 -7.70
CA ALA A 120 1.06 4.71 -7.63
C ALA A 120 1.95 5.17 -8.79
N VAL A 121 3.02 4.43 -9.10
CA VAL A 121 3.93 4.73 -10.22
C VAL A 121 3.19 4.63 -11.56
N SER A 122 2.45 3.55 -11.80
CA SER A 122 1.72 3.37 -13.06
C SER A 122 0.63 4.42 -13.26
N THR A 123 -0.07 4.80 -12.19
CA THR A 123 -1.07 5.88 -12.25
C THR A 123 -0.41 7.23 -12.49
N ALA A 124 0.69 7.54 -11.80
CA ALA A 124 1.44 8.78 -11.99
C ALA A 124 1.89 8.95 -13.44
N ALA A 125 2.42 7.89 -14.07
CA ALA A 125 2.80 7.90 -15.47
C ALA A 125 1.61 8.17 -16.40
N GLN A 126 0.51 7.41 -16.23
CA GLN A 126 -0.68 7.53 -17.07
C GLN A 126 -1.32 8.92 -17.00
N VAL A 127 -1.44 9.52 -15.81
CA VAL A 127 -2.03 10.87 -15.68
C VAL A 127 -1.12 11.96 -16.25
N CYS A 128 0.21 11.78 -16.18
CA CYS A 128 1.15 12.70 -16.82
C CYS A 128 1.03 12.65 -18.35
N GLU A 129 0.89 11.46 -18.93
CA GLU A 129 0.66 11.29 -20.37
C GLU A 129 -0.64 11.98 -20.82
N LEU A 130 -1.73 11.79 -20.08
CA LEU A 130 -3.01 12.46 -20.34
C LEU A 130 -2.88 14.00 -20.26
N ALA A 131 -2.17 14.51 -19.26
CA ALA A 131 -1.93 15.94 -19.11
C ALA A 131 -1.08 16.51 -20.26
N ALA A 132 -0.04 15.79 -20.67
CA ALA A 132 0.83 16.17 -21.79
C ALA A 132 0.04 16.22 -23.11
N ALA A 133 -0.84 15.25 -23.36
CA ALA A 133 -1.69 15.23 -24.55
C ALA A 133 -2.65 16.44 -24.64
N ALA A 134 -3.05 17.00 -23.50
CA ALA A 134 -3.94 18.17 -23.43
C ALA A 134 -3.21 19.53 -23.29
N ALA A 135 -1.88 19.56 -23.29
CA ALA A 135 -1.10 20.73 -22.91
C ALA A 135 -1.40 22.00 -23.74
N ALA A 136 -1.63 21.83 -25.06
CA ALA A 136 -2.00 22.93 -25.94
C ALA A 136 -3.36 23.54 -25.57
N SER A 137 -4.38 22.69 -25.38
CA SER A 137 -5.73 23.11 -24.97
C SER A 137 -5.75 23.72 -23.57
N VAL A 138 -4.97 23.18 -22.63
CA VAL A 138 -4.77 23.77 -21.30
C VAL A 138 -4.19 25.19 -21.41
N THR A 139 -3.16 25.36 -22.23
CA THR A 139 -2.55 26.69 -22.47
C THR A 139 -3.55 27.67 -23.07
N ALA A 140 -4.36 27.23 -24.04
CA ALA A 140 -5.40 28.05 -24.65
C ALA A 140 -6.47 28.48 -23.63
N VAL A 141 -6.99 27.58 -22.77
CA VAL A 141 -7.92 27.94 -21.68
C VAL A 141 -7.29 28.93 -20.70
N LEU A 142 -6.00 28.75 -20.38
CA LEU A 142 -5.28 29.66 -19.49
C LEU A 142 -5.02 31.03 -20.13
N ALA A 143 -4.95 31.12 -21.45
CA ALA A 143 -4.93 32.38 -22.20
C ALA A 143 -6.33 33.02 -22.36
N GLY A 144 -7.41 32.30 -22.01
CA GLY A 144 -8.78 32.80 -22.04
C GLY A 144 -9.63 32.27 -23.19
N ASP A 145 -9.13 31.33 -24.00
CA ASP A 145 -9.92 30.68 -25.04
C ASP A 145 -11.05 29.85 -24.40
N ARG A 146 -12.27 30.05 -24.91
CA ARG A 146 -13.51 29.40 -24.48
C ARG A 146 -14.21 28.68 -25.63
N SER A 147 -13.51 28.44 -26.74
CA SER A 147 -14.02 27.63 -27.84
C SER A 147 -14.42 26.24 -27.36
N ALA A 148 -15.51 25.71 -27.94
CA ALA A 148 -16.10 24.44 -27.50
C ALA A 148 -15.11 23.27 -27.59
N GLU A 149 -14.25 23.25 -28.61
CA GLU A 149 -13.25 22.21 -28.83
C GLU A 149 -12.18 22.20 -27.73
N VAL A 150 -11.66 23.38 -27.37
CA VAL A 150 -10.65 23.54 -26.32
C VAL A 150 -11.21 23.17 -24.95
N VAL A 151 -12.41 23.67 -24.62
CA VAL A 151 -13.08 23.37 -23.34
C VAL A 151 -13.43 21.88 -23.25
N SER A 152 -13.94 21.28 -24.33
CA SER A 152 -14.25 19.85 -24.41
C SER A 152 -13.00 18.99 -24.21
N THR A 153 -11.87 19.37 -24.82
CA THR A 153 -10.60 18.67 -24.64
C THR A 153 -10.16 18.68 -23.18
N VAL A 154 -10.11 19.84 -22.53
CA VAL A 154 -9.71 19.94 -21.10
C VAL A 154 -10.67 19.15 -20.19
N SER A 155 -11.98 19.27 -20.42
CA SER A 155 -13.00 18.57 -19.61
C SER A 155 -12.93 17.05 -19.77
N SER A 156 -12.78 16.56 -21.00
CA SER A 156 -12.65 15.12 -21.29
C SER A 156 -11.33 14.56 -20.74
N THR A 157 -10.22 15.30 -20.80
CA THR A 157 -8.96 14.88 -20.15
C THR A 157 -9.09 14.81 -18.63
N CYS A 158 -9.72 15.79 -17.98
CA CYS A 158 -9.95 15.73 -16.53
C CYS A 158 -10.79 14.51 -16.15
N THR A 159 -11.84 14.23 -16.93
CA THR A 159 -12.69 13.05 -16.75
C THR A 159 -11.92 11.76 -16.98
N ALA A 160 -11.03 11.71 -17.98
CA ALA A 160 -10.18 10.57 -18.25
C ALA A 160 -9.19 10.29 -17.10
N VAL A 161 -8.60 11.34 -16.50
CA VAL A 161 -7.74 11.22 -15.32
C VAL A 161 -8.52 10.64 -14.13
N VAL A 162 -9.69 11.20 -13.81
CA VAL A 162 -10.54 10.70 -12.71
C VAL A 162 -10.94 9.24 -12.95
N ARG A 163 -11.28 8.88 -14.19
CA ARG A 163 -11.64 7.51 -14.56
C ARG A 163 -10.45 6.55 -14.44
N ALA A 164 -9.27 6.94 -14.89
CA ALA A 164 -8.05 6.13 -14.78
C ALA A 164 -7.74 5.82 -13.31
N ILE A 165 -7.81 6.83 -12.44
CA ILE A 165 -7.64 6.68 -11.00
C ILE A 165 -8.71 5.76 -10.41
N SER A 166 -9.97 5.95 -10.76
CA SER A 166 -11.08 5.13 -10.24
C SER A 166 -10.95 3.65 -10.64
N LEU A 167 -10.49 3.36 -11.86
CA LEU A 167 -10.22 1.99 -12.31
C LEU A 167 -9.09 1.34 -11.49
N LYS A 168 -8.04 2.10 -11.17
CA LYS A 168 -6.91 1.65 -10.34
C LYS A 168 -7.33 1.40 -8.89
N LEU A 169 -8.19 2.26 -8.33
CA LEU A 169 -8.78 2.04 -7.01
C LEU A 169 -9.66 0.79 -6.97
N ALA A 170 -10.43 0.53 -8.03
CA ALA A 170 -11.24 -0.68 -8.11
C ALA A 170 -10.39 -1.96 -8.11
N SER A 171 -9.16 -1.93 -8.62
CA SER A 171 -8.25 -3.09 -8.50
C SER A 171 -7.74 -3.33 -7.07
N LEU A 172 -7.81 -2.36 -6.17
CA LEU A 172 -7.41 -2.54 -4.76
C LEU A 172 -8.38 -3.41 -3.95
N SER A 173 -9.63 -3.61 -4.39
CA SER A 173 -10.55 -4.48 -3.64
C SER A 173 -10.08 -5.93 -3.63
N ALA A 174 -9.29 -6.36 -4.63
CA ALA A 174 -8.66 -7.68 -4.64
C ALA A 174 -7.60 -7.82 -3.52
N LEU A 175 -6.77 -6.79 -3.32
CA LEU A 175 -5.78 -6.70 -2.24
C LEU A 175 -6.43 -6.76 -0.84
N ALA A 176 -7.63 -6.19 -0.68
CA ALA A 176 -8.35 -6.24 0.60
C ALA A 176 -8.75 -7.68 0.99
N ALA A 177 -9.08 -8.54 0.01
CA ALA A 177 -9.38 -9.95 0.28
C ALA A 177 -8.13 -10.73 0.74
N GLU A 178 -6.93 -10.35 0.27
CA GLU A 178 -5.68 -10.98 0.71
C GLU A 178 -5.34 -10.68 2.17
N LEU A 179 -5.87 -9.60 2.74
CA LEU A 179 -5.66 -9.22 4.14
C LEU A 179 -6.57 -9.97 5.12
N GLU A 180 -7.65 -10.60 4.64
CA GLU A 180 -8.65 -11.26 5.49
C GLU A 180 -8.05 -12.36 6.39
N PRO A 181 -7.11 -13.21 5.93
CA PRO A 181 -6.44 -14.19 6.79
C PRO A 181 -5.63 -13.58 7.94
N LEU A 182 -5.20 -12.31 7.83
CA LEU A 182 -4.43 -11.63 8.89
C LEU A 182 -5.31 -11.09 10.02
N THR A 183 -6.63 -11.13 9.87
CA THR A 183 -7.58 -10.60 10.88
C THR A 183 -7.99 -11.62 11.94
N ALA A 184 -7.68 -12.90 11.73
CA ALA A 184 -7.94 -13.97 12.69
C ALA A 184 -6.74 -14.15 13.64
N PRO A 185 -6.98 -14.30 14.97
CA PRO A 185 -5.90 -14.61 15.91
C PRO A 185 -5.33 -16.00 15.60
N VAL A 186 -4.00 -16.06 15.46
CA VAL A 186 -3.26 -17.30 15.14
C VAL A 186 -3.16 -18.24 16.34
N VAL A 187 -3.22 -17.70 17.55
CA VAL A 187 -3.13 -18.46 18.80
C VAL A 187 -4.37 -18.15 19.64
N GLU A 188 -5.26 -19.12 19.78
CA GLU A 188 -6.29 -19.09 20.82
C GLU A 188 -5.65 -19.55 22.14
N LEU A 189 -5.48 -18.61 23.07
CA LEU A 189 -5.15 -18.94 24.45
C LEU A 189 -6.39 -19.59 25.07
N SER A 190 -6.43 -20.92 25.11
CA SER A 190 -7.46 -21.72 25.78
C SER A 190 -7.11 -21.95 27.24
#